data_AF-A0AAX4FSV7-F1
#
_entry.id   AF-A0AAX4FSV7-F1
#
_cell.length_a   1.000
_cell.length_b   1.000
_cell.length_c   1.000
_cell.angle_alpha   90.00
_cell.angle_beta   90.00
_cell.angle_gamma   90.00
#
_symmetry.space_group_name_H-M   'P 1'
#
loop_
_entity.id
_entity.type
_entity.pdbx_description
1 polymer ?
#
loop_
_entity_poly.entity_id
_entity_poly.type
_entity_poly.pdbx_seq_one_letter_code
_entity_poly.pdbx_strand_id
1 'polypeptide(L)'
;MIELATDTATQQQLAIMLACPLVCVPPGETMTLLSEPGRRWVVASNGTYLEHRSLALHVCFRVSKLDTTFGTARQFITAINGPVPRELLRKCFDLAVQAGSNETAALIHWNPTDRQYELRQPVIESASVAHVTYRDESQDDLLVYDFHSHGSHPAFFSATDDASDMSRMGPYIAMVAGKCDSIDSLETCARMCMSPYLLNLQDFFKHGELP
;
A
#
# COMPACT_ATOMS: atom_id res chain seq x y z
N MET A 1 8.60 -6.09 -32.52
CA MET A 1 9.60 -6.51 -31.52
C MET A 1 9.98 -5.27 -30.74
N ILE A 2 9.73 -5.24 -29.44
CA ILE A 2 10.44 -4.31 -28.56
C ILE A 2 11.80 -4.98 -28.37
N GLU A 3 12.83 -4.50 -29.07
CA GLU A 3 14.20 -4.87 -28.75
C GLU A 3 14.47 -4.33 -27.34
N LEU A 4 14.41 -5.21 -26.35
CA LEU A 4 15.25 -5.01 -25.19
C LEU A 4 16.67 -5.16 -25.72
N ALA A 5 17.46 -4.10 -25.68
CA ALA A 5 18.90 -4.17 -25.93
C ALA A 5 19.56 -4.98 -24.79
N THR A 6 19.22 -6.27 -24.68
CA THR A 6 19.71 -7.18 -23.64
C THR A 6 21.14 -7.59 -23.88
N ASP A 7 21.60 -7.54 -25.13
CA ASP A 7 22.90 -8.07 -25.54
C ASP A 7 24.09 -7.28 -24.96
N THR A 8 23.85 -6.08 -24.43
CA THR A 8 24.86 -5.24 -23.75
C THR A 8 24.50 -4.94 -22.29
N ALA A 9 23.36 -5.42 -21.79
CA ALA A 9 22.91 -5.15 -20.44
C ALA A 9 23.75 -5.95 -19.42
N THR A 10 24.22 -5.28 -18.38
CA THR A 10 24.86 -5.96 -17.26
C THR A 10 23.85 -6.83 -16.51
N GLN A 11 24.34 -7.82 -15.76
CA GLN A 11 23.47 -8.66 -14.91
C GLN A 11 22.64 -7.82 -13.93
N GLN A 12 23.20 -6.72 -13.42
CA GLN A 12 22.49 -5.80 -12.53
C GLN A 12 21.35 -5.07 -13.27
N GLN A 13 21.59 -4.59 -14.49
CA GLN A 13 20.57 -3.94 -15.30
C GLN A 13 19.44 -4.93 -15.61
N LEU A 14 19.77 -6.16 -16.00
CA LEU A 14 18.79 -7.21 -16.24
C LEU A 14 17.98 -7.53 -14.97
N ALA A 15 18.63 -7.63 -13.81
CA ALA A 15 17.94 -7.86 -12.54
C ALA A 15 16.94 -6.74 -12.21
N ILE A 16 17.32 -5.47 -12.41
CA ILE A 16 16.42 -4.32 -12.21
C ILE A 16 15.21 -4.40 -13.15
N MET A 17 15.45 -4.72 -14.43
CA MET A 17 14.38 -4.82 -15.43
C MET A 17 13.45 -5.99 -15.18
N LEU A 18 13.97 -7.12 -14.68
CA LEU A 18 13.18 -8.29 -14.31
C LEU A 18 12.38 -8.09 -13.01
N ALA A 19 12.88 -7.26 -12.09
CA ALA A 19 12.20 -6.96 -10.83
C ALA A 19 10.94 -6.09 -11.01
N CYS A 20 10.88 -5.26 -12.07
CA CYS A 20 9.71 -4.44 -12.38
C CYS A 20 9.59 -4.23 -13.90
N PRO A 21 9.23 -5.28 -14.67
CA PRO A 21 9.17 -5.21 -16.13
C PRO A 21 8.18 -4.17 -16.62
N LEU A 22 8.40 -3.68 -17.84
CA LEU A 22 7.46 -2.80 -18.55
C LEU A 22 6.73 -3.60 -19.63
N VAL A 23 5.41 -3.51 -19.64
CA VAL A 23 4.53 -4.12 -20.64
C VAL A 23 3.61 -3.07 -21.26
N CYS A 24 3.23 -3.27 -22.51
CA CYS A 24 2.19 -2.48 -23.16
C CYS A 24 0.94 -3.34 -23.33
N VAL A 25 -0.25 -2.75 -23.17
CA VAL A 25 -1.51 -3.45 -23.43
C VAL A 25 -1.72 -3.53 -24.95
N PRO A 26 -1.94 -4.71 -25.56
CA PRO A 26 -2.19 -4.79 -27.00
C PRO A 26 -3.42 -3.96 -27.44
N PRO A 27 -3.40 -3.32 -28.63
CA PRO A 27 -4.54 -2.54 -29.13
C PRO A 27 -5.84 -3.37 -29.15
N GLY A 28 -6.93 -2.79 -28.65
CA GLY A 28 -8.24 -3.47 -28.57
C GLY A 28 -8.40 -4.43 -27.39
N GLU A 29 -7.36 -4.67 -26.59
CA GLU A 29 -7.42 -5.55 -25.43
C GLU A 29 -7.57 -4.77 -24.11
N THR A 30 -7.84 -5.52 -23.04
CA THR A 30 -7.75 -5.04 -21.65
C THR A 30 -6.53 -5.66 -20.99
N MET A 31 -5.86 -4.93 -20.12
CA MET A 31 -4.74 -5.41 -19.31
C MET A 31 -5.07 -6.74 -18.63
N THR A 32 -4.36 -7.80 -19.01
CA THR A 32 -4.29 -9.06 -18.24
C THR A 32 -3.67 -8.75 -16.89
N LEU A 33 -4.19 -9.28 -15.79
CA LEU A 33 -3.67 -9.00 -14.45
C LEU A 33 -2.54 -9.98 -14.05
N LEU A 34 -1.68 -9.58 -13.12
CA LEU A 34 -0.71 -10.50 -12.49
C LEU A 34 -1.43 -11.64 -11.76
N SER A 35 -1.02 -12.89 -11.99
CA SER A 35 -1.53 -14.06 -11.27
C SER A 35 -0.68 -14.39 -10.02
N GLU A 36 0.62 -14.14 -10.10
CA GLU A 36 1.60 -14.38 -9.04
C GLU A 36 2.09 -13.07 -8.42
N PRO A 37 2.65 -13.10 -7.19
CA PRO A 37 3.31 -11.94 -6.60
C PRO A 37 4.37 -11.34 -7.51
N GLY A 38 4.44 -10.01 -7.52
CA GLY A 38 5.35 -9.24 -8.35
C GLY A 38 4.78 -7.88 -8.70
N ARG A 39 5.56 -7.11 -9.45
CA ARG A 39 5.19 -5.75 -9.87
C ARG A 39 5.61 -5.49 -11.30
N ARG A 40 4.91 -4.58 -11.98
CA ARG A 40 5.27 -4.17 -13.34
C ARG A 40 4.70 -2.81 -13.71
N TRP A 41 5.38 -2.18 -14.65
CA TRP A 41 4.87 -1.04 -15.39
C TRP A 41 3.94 -1.50 -16.51
N VAL A 42 2.80 -0.83 -16.65
CA VAL A 42 1.85 -1.07 -17.74
C VAL A 42 1.58 0.23 -18.49
N VAL A 43 1.83 0.25 -19.80
CA VAL A 43 1.45 1.34 -20.69
C VAL A 43 0.16 0.98 -21.41
N ALA A 44 -0.86 1.82 -21.25
CA ALA A 44 -2.19 1.64 -21.81
C ALA A 44 -2.62 2.88 -22.61
N SER A 45 -3.80 2.80 -23.23
CA SER A 45 -4.41 3.86 -24.05
C SER A 45 -4.57 5.19 -23.32
N ASN A 46 -4.71 5.13 -22.01
CA ASN A 46 -5.12 6.24 -21.15
C ASN A 46 -4.12 6.56 -20.03
N GLY A 47 -2.93 5.95 -20.04
CA GLY A 47 -1.90 6.24 -19.06
C GLY A 47 -0.84 5.17 -18.88
N THR A 48 0.10 5.50 -18.01
CA THR A 48 1.07 4.56 -17.46
C THR A 48 0.66 4.19 -16.04
N TYR A 49 0.71 2.90 -15.75
CA TYR A 49 0.27 2.31 -14.49
C TYR A 49 1.38 1.52 -13.84
N LEU A 50 1.35 1.46 -12.51
CA LEU A 50 2.11 0.50 -11.73
C LEU A 50 1.11 -0.53 -11.18
N GLU A 51 1.28 -1.79 -11.61
CA GLU A 51 0.56 -2.93 -11.03
C GLU A 51 1.49 -3.64 -10.05
N HIS A 52 0.96 -3.99 -8.87
CA HIS A 52 1.66 -4.69 -7.82
C HIS A 52 0.74 -5.72 -7.18
N ARG A 53 1.20 -6.95 -7.09
CA ARG A 53 0.53 -8.05 -6.40
C ARG A 53 1.45 -8.60 -5.33
N SER A 54 0.98 -8.67 -4.10
CA SER A 54 1.58 -9.44 -3.01
C SER A 54 0.75 -10.68 -2.73
N LEU A 55 0.91 -11.30 -1.55
CA LEU A 55 0.04 -12.38 -1.08
C LEU A 55 -1.25 -11.85 -0.45
N ALA A 56 -1.28 -10.58 -0.04
CA ALA A 56 -2.42 -9.97 0.63
C ALA A 56 -3.20 -8.98 -0.24
N LEU A 57 -2.52 -8.21 -1.11
CA LEU A 57 -3.10 -7.15 -1.92
C LEU A 57 -2.74 -7.28 -3.41
N HIS A 58 -3.67 -6.87 -4.26
CA HIS A 58 -3.46 -6.64 -5.68
C HIS A 58 -3.92 -5.24 -6.04
N VAL A 59 -2.99 -4.45 -6.53
CA VAL A 59 -3.15 -3.02 -6.69
C VAL A 59 -2.68 -2.62 -8.09
N CYS A 60 -3.41 -1.70 -8.72
CA CYS A 60 -2.96 -1.03 -9.92
C CYS A 60 -3.33 0.45 -9.84
N PHE A 61 -2.35 1.34 -10.00
CA PHE A 61 -2.59 2.78 -10.04
C PHE A 61 -1.98 3.42 -11.28
N ARG A 62 -2.67 4.44 -11.78
CA ARG A 62 -2.21 5.29 -12.88
C ARG A 62 -1.25 6.31 -12.30
N VAL A 63 0.01 6.20 -12.67
CA VAL A 63 1.08 7.11 -12.25
C VAL A 63 1.12 8.35 -13.15
N SER A 64 0.73 8.21 -14.42
CA SER A 64 0.66 9.34 -15.35
C SER A 64 -0.42 9.17 -16.40
N LYS A 65 -0.99 10.29 -16.86
CA LYS A 65 -1.88 10.33 -18.03
C LYS A 65 -1.04 10.32 -19.30
N LEU A 66 -1.44 9.52 -20.28
CA LEU A 66 -0.78 9.38 -21.56
C LEU A 66 -1.81 8.86 -22.56
N ASP A 67 -1.92 9.51 -23.71
CA ASP A 67 -2.79 9.06 -24.80
C ASP A 67 -1.98 8.21 -25.78
N THR A 68 -2.36 6.94 -25.94
CA THR A 68 -1.67 6.00 -26.85
C THR A 68 -2.66 5.16 -27.65
N THR A 69 -2.17 4.40 -28.62
CA THR A 69 -2.96 3.44 -29.42
C THR A 69 -3.06 2.05 -28.78
N PHE A 70 -2.52 1.87 -27.57
CA PHE A 70 -2.56 0.61 -26.82
C PHE A 70 -3.98 0.26 -26.36
N GLY A 71 -4.14 -0.92 -25.74
CA GLY A 71 -5.39 -1.32 -25.10
C GLY A 71 -5.61 -0.61 -23.76
N THR A 72 -6.67 -0.99 -23.04
CA THR A 72 -7.09 -0.29 -21.82
C THR A 72 -6.53 -0.90 -20.53
N ALA A 73 -6.28 -0.06 -19.54
CA ALA A 73 -6.02 -0.46 -18.16
C ALA A 73 -6.90 0.35 -17.21
N ARG A 74 -7.14 -0.20 -16.01
CA ARG A 74 -7.93 0.43 -14.95
C ARG A 74 -7.20 0.40 -13.63
N GLN A 75 -7.45 1.41 -12.80
CA GLN A 75 -6.95 1.44 -11.44
C GLN A 75 -7.82 0.57 -10.53
N PHE A 76 -7.23 -0.07 -9.53
CA PHE A 76 -7.94 -0.80 -8.49
C PHE A 76 -7.04 -1.03 -7.27
N ILE A 77 -7.68 -1.28 -6.13
CA ILE A 77 -7.08 -1.92 -4.95
C ILE A 77 -7.99 -3.11 -4.63
N THR A 78 -7.41 -4.27 -4.37
CA THR A 78 -8.18 -5.46 -4.04
C THR A 78 -7.42 -6.29 -3.02
N ALA A 79 -8.10 -6.63 -1.92
CA ALA A 79 -7.62 -7.63 -0.99
C ALA A 79 -7.82 -9.03 -1.60
N ILE A 80 -6.73 -9.79 -1.74
CA ILE A 80 -6.71 -11.04 -2.53
C ILE A 80 -7.62 -12.11 -1.93
N ASN A 81 -7.75 -12.13 -0.60
CA ASN A 81 -8.47 -13.16 0.13
C ASN A 81 -9.82 -12.65 0.66
N GLY A 82 -10.45 -11.74 -0.09
CA GLY A 82 -11.74 -11.16 0.25
C GLY A 82 -11.61 -9.86 1.05
N PRO A 83 -12.74 -9.23 1.40
CA PRO A 83 -12.74 -7.95 2.08
C PRO A 83 -12.13 -8.06 3.48
N VAL A 84 -11.31 -7.06 3.85
CA VAL A 84 -10.76 -6.94 5.20
C VAL A 84 -11.90 -6.66 6.18
N PRO A 85 -12.06 -7.44 7.26
CA PRO A 85 -13.12 -7.21 8.23
C PRO A 85 -13.00 -5.81 8.85
N ARG A 86 -14.07 -5.01 8.76
CA ARG A 86 -14.11 -3.64 9.33
C ARG A 86 -13.83 -3.59 10.82
N GLU A 87 -14.12 -4.68 11.54
CA GLU A 87 -13.82 -4.82 12.96
C GLU A 87 -12.32 -4.71 13.26
N LEU A 88 -11.44 -5.19 12.36
CA LEU A 88 -9.99 -5.08 12.56
C LEU A 88 -9.53 -3.63 12.51
N LEU A 89 -10.04 -2.85 11.55
CA LEU A 89 -9.78 -1.41 11.49
C LEU A 89 -10.34 -0.67 12.71
N ARG A 90 -11.55 -1.04 13.16
CA ARG A 90 -12.13 -0.48 14.39
C ARG A 90 -11.25 -0.76 15.59
N LYS A 91 -10.66 -1.95 15.70
CA LYS A 91 -9.70 -2.29 16.76
C LYS A 91 -8.43 -1.41 16.69
N CYS A 92 -7.93 -1.05 15.50
CA CYS A 92 -6.83 -0.08 15.38
C CYS A 92 -7.21 1.27 16.00
N PHE A 93 -8.40 1.79 15.71
CA PHE A 93 -8.88 3.04 16.28
C PHE A 93 -9.11 2.95 17.80
N ASP A 94 -9.67 1.83 18.29
CA ASP A 94 -9.82 1.57 19.72
C ASP A 94 -8.43 1.59 20.42
N LEU A 95 -7.38 1.04 19.80
CA LEU A 95 -6.01 1.08 20.32
C LEU A 95 -5.44 2.50 20.35
N ALA A 96 -5.66 3.30 19.31
CA ALA A 96 -5.23 4.69 19.28
C ALA A 96 -5.87 5.51 20.41
N VAL A 97 -7.18 5.36 20.63
CA VAL A 97 -7.88 6.04 21.73
C VAL A 97 -7.39 5.55 23.09
N GLN A 98 -7.10 4.25 23.24
CA GLN A 98 -6.53 3.71 24.48
C GLN A 98 -5.11 4.23 24.76
N ALA A 99 -4.31 4.51 23.73
CA ALA A 99 -2.98 5.09 23.86
C ALA A 99 -3.01 6.58 24.25
N GLY A 100 -4.13 7.27 23.97
CA GLY A 100 -4.39 8.65 24.37
C GLY A 100 -3.41 9.63 23.73
N SER A 101 -2.58 10.30 24.55
CA SER A 101 -1.61 11.27 24.06
C SER A 101 -0.38 10.64 23.41
N ASN A 102 -0.09 9.37 23.68
CA ASN A 102 1.06 8.68 23.12
C ASN A 102 0.71 8.05 21.77
N GLU A 103 1.70 7.98 20.89
CA GLU A 103 1.59 7.26 19.63
C GLU A 103 1.58 5.74 19.87
N THR A 104 0.82 5.02 19.04
CA THR A 104 0.79 3.56 18.98
C THR A 104 0.82 3.10 17.53
N ALA A 105 1.09 1.81 17.32
CA ALA A 105 1.09 1.20 16.00
C ALA A 105 0.36 -0.15 16.04
N ALA A 106 -0.25 -0.50 14.91
CA ALA A 106 -0.89 -1.79 14.69
C ALA A 106 -0.81 -2.16 13.21
N LEU A 107 -0.80 -3.44 12.91
CA LEU A 107 -0.69 -3.94 11.55
C LEU A 107 -1.86 -4.90 11.28
N ILE A 108 -2.38 -4.90 10.06
CA ILE A 108 -3.34 -5.92 9.61
C ILE A 108 -2.68 -6.77 8.54
N HIS A 109 -2.64 -8.08 8.77
CA HIS A 109 -2.01 -9.05 7.88
C HIS A 109 -3.01 -10.07 7.38
N TRP A 110 -2.73 -10.65 6.22
CA TRP A 110 -3.27 -11.94 5.84
C TRP A 110 -2.48 -13.07 6.52
N ASN A 111 -3.13 -13.93 7.29
CA ASN A 111 -2.54 -15.15 7.82
C ASN A 111 -2.85 -16.33 6.85
N PRO A 112 -1.84 -16.87 6.15
CA PRO A 112 -2.05 -17.97 5.20
C PRO A 112 -2.37 -19.31 5.87
N THR A 113 -1.98 -19.50 7.14
CA THR A 113 -2.22 -20.73 7.90
C THR A 113 -3.69 -20.84 8.28
N ASP A 114 -4.23 -19.81 8.90
CA ASP A 114 -5.62 -19.78 9.38
C ASP A 114 -6.60 -19.24 8.34
N ARG A 115 -6.07 -18.74 7.21
CA ARG A 115 -6.81 -18.17 6.09
C ARG A 115 -7.77 -17.06 6.53
N GLN A 116 -7.26 -16.15 7.34
CA GLN A 116 -8.00 -15.02 7.87
C GLN A 116 -7.12 -13.77 7.97
N TYR A 117 -7.77 -12.60 8.04
CA TYR A 117 -7.10 -11.35 8.37
C TYR A 117 -6.93 -11.23 9.88
N GLU A 118 -5.77 -10.72 10.32
CA GLU A 118 -5.41 -10.61 11.73
C GLU A 118 -4.81 -9.27 12.05
N LEU A 119 -5.19 -8.72 13.21
CA LEU A 119 -4.53 -7.57 13.81
C LEU A 119 -3.29 -8.06 14.56
N ARG A 120 -2.13 -7.44 14.30
CA ARG A 120 -0.88 -7.67 15.02
C ARG A 120 -0.40 -6.35 15.62
N GLN A 121 0.00 -6.40 16.88
CA GLN A 121 0.71 -5.28 17.50
C GLN A 121 2.21 -5.52 17.31
N PRO A 122 2.94 -4.63 16.63
CA PRO A 122 4.37 -4.75 16.50
C PRO A 122 5.05 -4.54 17.86
N VAL A 123 6.31 -4.94 17.97
CA VAL A 123 7.10 -4.67 19.17
C VAL A 123 7.47 -3.19 19.18
N ILE A 124 6.83 -2.41 20.04
CA ILE A 124 7.12 -0.98 20.21
C ILE A 124 8.49 -0.81 20.88
N GLU A 125 9.45 -0.23 20.15
CA GLU A 125 10.79 0.06 20.64
C GLU A 125 10.84 1.41 21.36
N SER A 126 10.08 2.40 20.87
CA SER A 126 9.91 3.71 21.48
C SER A 126 8.55 4.29 21.12
N ALA A 127 7.87 4.92 22.07
CA ALA A 127 6.65 5.67 21.82
C ALA A 127 6.66 6.95 22.65
N SER A 128 6.28 8.05 22.02
CA SER A 128 6.14 9.36 22.65
C SER A 128 4.88 10.06 22.12
N VAL A 129 4.69 11.33 22.45
CA VAL A 129 3.62 12.16 21.89
C VAL A 129 3.86 12.59 20.44
N ALA A 130 5.06 12.33 19.89
CA ALA A 130 5.50 12.83 18.59
C ALA A 130 6.14 11.78 17.68
N HIS A 131 6.36 10.56 18.18
CA HIS A 131 6.87 9.47 17.37
C HIS A 131 6.55 8.11 18.00
N VAL A 132 6.34 7.12 17.14
CA VAL A 132 6.42 5.70 17.45
C VAL A 132 7.50 5.06 16.58
N THR A 133 8.31 4.21 17.19
CA THR A 133 9.28 3.35 16.50
C THR A 133 9.01 1.94 16.95
N TYR A 134 8.85 1.05 15.98
CA TYR A 134 8.48 -0.33 16.25
C TYR A 134 9.21 -1.27 15.30
N ARG A 135 9.33 -2.52 15.72
CA ARG A 135 9.81 -3.61 14.89
C ARG A 135 8.64 -4.45 14.41
N ASP A 136 8.54 -4.56 13.10
CA ASP A 136 7.68 -5.50 12.42
C ASP A 136 8.48 -6.74 12.03
N GLU A 137 8.14 -7.90 12.59
CA GLU A 137 8.78 -9.18 12.26
C GLU A 137 8.02 -9.93 11.14
N SER A 138 6.98 -9.32 10.58
CA SER A 138 6.17 -9.92 9.53
C SER A 138 6.78 -9.75 8.14
N GLN A 139 6.22 -10.48 7.17
CA GLN A 139 6.58 -10.35 5.77
C GLN A 139 5.72 -9.27 5.11
N ASP A 140 6.36 -8.33 4.42
CA ASP A 140 5.69 -7.27 3.65
C ASP A 140 4.61 -7.83 2.70
N ASP A 141 4.82 -9.01 2.12
CA ASP A 141 3.87 -9.61 1.18
C ASP A 141 2.52 -9.99 1.81
N LEU A 142 2.47 -10.11 3.14
CA LEU A 142 1.27 -10.43 3.90
C LEU A 142 0.60 -9.18 4.49
N LEU A 143 1.25 -8.02 4.44
CA LEU A 143 0.77 -6.77 5.01
C LEU A 143 -0.39 -6.22 4.17
N VAL A 144 -1.43 -5.74 4.85
CA VAL A 144 -2.57 -5.07 4.25
C VAL A 144 -2.64 -3.62 4.71
N TYR A 145 -2.61 -3.42 6.03
CA TYR A 145 -2.60 -2.09 6.64
C TYR A 145 -1.40 -1.95 7.58
N ASP A 146 -0.71 -0.83 7.43
CA ASP A 146 0.23 -0.31 8.42
C ASP A 146 -0.44 0.89 9.09
N PHE A 147 -0.73 0.78 10.39
CA PHE A 147 -1.46 1.79 11.13
C PHE A 147 -0.58 2.38 12.23
N HIS A 148 -0.56 3.70 12.33
CA HIS A 148 -0.05 4.39 13.51
C HIS A 148 -0.94 5.57 13.92
N SER A 149 -0.73 6.08 15.12
CA SER A 149 -1.48 7.22 15.64
C SER A 149 -0.56 8.38 16.02
N HIS A 150 -1.01 9.62 15.90
CA HIS A 150 -0.32 10.83 16.35
C HIS A 150 -0.83 11.37 17.71
N GLY A 151 -1.50 10.52 18.51
CA GLY A 151 -2.09 10.92 19.79
C GLY A 151 -3.05 12.11 19.63
N SER A 152 -2.83 13.19 20.36
CA SER A 152 -3.67 14.42 20.31
C SER A 152 -3.41 15.31 19.07
N HIS A 153 -2.41 15.01 18.24
CA HIS A 153 -2.12 15.79 17.03
C HIS A 153 -3.00 15.38 15.83
N PRO A 154 -3.21 16.27 14.83
CA PRO A 154 -3.94 15.94 13.60
C PRO A 154 -3.33 14.76 12.82
N ALA A 155 -4.15 14.10 12.00
CA ALA A 155 -3.69 13.02 11.13
C ALA A 155 -3.01 13.57 9.86
N PHE A 156 -1.73 13.27 9.67
CA PHE A 156 -0.97 13.61 8.47
C PHE A 156 0.20 12.63 8.30
N PHE A 157 0.85 12.64 7.13
CA PHE A 157 2.11 11.92 6.92
C PHE A 157 3.27 12.92 6.93
N SER A 158 4.31 12.61 7.69
CA SER A 158 5.57 13.34 7.79
C SER A 158 6.62 12.82 6.80
N ALA A 159 7.73 13.53 6.67
CA ALA A 159 8.87 13.06 5.88
C ALA A 159 9.51 11.78 6.45
N THR A 160 9.40 11.55 7.76
CA THR A 160 9.83 10.30 8.39
C THR A 160 8.93 9.15 7.97
N ASP A 161 7.61 9.38 7.93
CA ASP A 161 6.65 8.38 7.45
C ASP A 161 6.88 8.08 5.97
N ASP A 162 7.17 9.10 5.15
CA ASP A 162 7.53 8.91 3.73
C ASP A 162 8.73 7.99 3.56
N ALA A 163 9.80 8.23 4.31
CA ALA A 163 11.02 7.42 4.27
C ALA A 163 10.77 5.98 4.74
N SER A 164 10.02 5.82 5.84
CA SER A 164 9.59 4.51 6.35
C SER A 164 8.77 3.76 5.30
N ASP A 165 7.78 4.44 4.72
CA ASP A 165 6.82 3.80 3.83
C ASP A 165 7.43 3.35 2.51
N MET A 166 8.43 4.11 2.02
CA MET A 166 9.21 3.76 0.84
C MET A 166 10.24 2.66 1.09
N SER A 167 10.55 2.33 2.35
CA SER A 167 11.52 1.29 2.69
C SER A 167 10.95 -0.13 2.54
N ARG A 168 9.62 -0.28 2.63
CA ARG A 168 8.92 -1.55 2.42
C ARG A 168 8.78 -1.88 0.94
N MET A 169 8.87 -3.17 0.62
CA MET A 169 8.89 -3.63 -0.77
C MET A 169 7.50 -3.94 -1.32
N GLY A 170 6.58 -4.47 -0.50
CA GLY A 170 5.23 -4.87 -0.92
C GLY A 170 4.22 -3.71 -0.99
N PRO A 171 3.06 -3.89 -1.64
CA PRO A 171 1.95 -2.96 -1.58
C PRO A 171 1.20 -3.09 -0.25
N TYR A 172 0.96 -1.98 0.44
CA TYR A 172 0.09 -1.91 1.62
C TYR A 172 -0.56 -0.53 1.77
N ILE A 173 -1.57 -0.43 2.62
CA ILE A 173 -2.25 0.83 2.93
C ILE A 173 -1.67 1.36 4.24
N ALA A 174 -0.95 2.48 4.19
CA ALA A 174 -0.59 3.20 5.40
C ALA A 174 -1.79 4.04 5.88
N MET A 175 -2.06 4.05 7.18
CA MET A 175 -3.15 4.79 7.79
C MET A 175 -2.70 5.46 9.09
N VAL A 176 -3.01 6.74 9.23
CA VAL A 176 -2.71 7.50 10.45
C VAL A 176 -4.02 7.91 11.12
N ALA A 177 -4.10 7.70 12.43
CA ALA A 177 -5.11 8.30 13.28
C ALA A 177 -4.55 9.52 14.03
N GLY A 178 -5.29 10.62 14.07
CA GLY A 178 -4.97 11.81 14.86
C GLY A 178 -6.14 12.20 15.75
N LYS A 179 -5.92 13.12 16.70
CA LYS A 179 -6.92 13.59 17.69
C LYS A 179 -7.58 12.43 18.44
N CYS A 180 -6.75 11.58 19.03
CA CYS A 180 -7.11 10.30 19.64
C CYS A 180 -7.75 10.41 21.04
N ASP A 181 -8.30 11.55 21.42
CA ASP A 181 -8.93 11.72 22.74
C ASP A 181 -10.22 10.88 22.88
N SER A 182 -10.91 10.63 21.77
CA SER A 182 -12.13 9.82 21.69
C SER A 182 -12.35 9.33 20.25
N ILE A 183 -13.20 8.31 20.07
CA ILE A 183 -13.60 7.85 18.72
C ILE A 183 -14.25 8.98 17.91
N ASP A 184 -15.05 9.83 18.55
CA ASP A 184 -15.77 10.91 17.89
C ASP A 184 -14.87 12.07 17.44
N SER A 185 -13.66 12.18 18.01
CA SER A 185 -12.69 13.21 17.66
C SER A 185 -11.65 12.78 16.62
N LEU A 186 -11.62 11.49 16.27
CA LEU A 186 -10.59 10.93 15.40
C LEU A 186 -10.55 11.61 14.02
N GLU A 187 -9.36 12.01 13.63
CA GLU A 187 -9.01 12.30 12.25
C GLU A 187 -8.29 11.11 11.64
N THR A 188 -8.52 10.84 10.36
CA THR A 188 -7.80 9.78 9.66
C THR A 188 -7.25 10.26 8.33
N CYS A 189 -6.06 9.79 8.00
CA CYS A 189 -5.53 9.87 6.65
C CYS A 189 -5.03 8.48 6.22
N ALA A 190 -5.08 8.22 4.92
CA ALA A 190 -4.64 6.96 4.37
C ALA A 190 -4.00 7.16 3.00
N ARG A 191 -2.98 6.36 2.72
CA ARG A 191 -2.33 6.32 1.41
C ARG A 191 -2.00 4.89 1.02
N MET A 192 -1.96 4.65 -0.28
CA MET A 192 -1.42 3.42 -0.84
C MET A 192 0.08 3.56 -1.00
N CYS A 193 0.82 2.63 -0.41
CA CYS A 193 2.27 2.57 -0.51
C CYS A 193 2.67 1.52 -1.55
N MET A 194 3.34 1.95 -2.62
CA MET A 194 3.92 1.09 -3.64
C MET A 194 5.28 1.66 -4.04
N SER A 195 6.28 1.45 -3.18
CA SER A 195 7.60 2.09 -3.28
C SER A 195 8.12 2.17 -4.74
N PRO A 196 8.54 3.34 -5.23
CA PRO A 196 8.70 4.61 -4.52
C PRO A 196 7.45 5.50 -4.50
N TYR A 197 6.27 5.00 -4.91
CA TYR A 197 5.05 5.80 -5.03
C TYR A 197 4.21 5.75 -3.76
N LEU A 198 3.87 6.94 -3.25
CA LEU A 198 2.96 7.16 -2.14
C LEU A 198 1.72 7.88 -2.67
N LEU A 199 0.59 7.18 -2.73
CA LEU A 199 -0.61 7.66 -3.40
C LEU A 199 -1.69 7.98 -2.36
N ASN A 200 -2.03 9.26 -2.22
CA ASN A 200 -3.07 9.68 -1.27
C ASN A 200 -4.40 9.03 -1.66
N LEU A 201 -5.01 8.29 -0.72
CA LEU A 201 -6.28 7.63 -0.98
C LEU A 201 -7.49 8.52 -0.72
N GLN A 202 -7.33 9.65 -0.03
CA GLN A 202 -8.41 10.63 0.18
C GLN A 202 -8.95 11.17 -1.16
N ASP A 203 -8.11 11.23 -2.20
CA ASP A 203 -8.51 11.62 -3.56
C ASP A 203 -9.39 10.56 -4.26
N PHE A 204 -9.40 9.33 -3.74
CA PHE A 204 -10.11 8.18 -4.29
C PHE A 204 -11.32 7.77 -3.43
N PHE A 205 -11.30 8.07 -2.13
CA PHE A 205 -12.41 7.85 -1.20
C PHE A 205 -13.38 9.02 -1.17
N LYS A 206 -14.30 9.12 -2.15
CA LYS A 206 -15.41 10.08 -2.01
C LYS A 206 -16.45 9.66 -0.96
N HIS A 207 -16.47 8.40 -0.51
CA HIS A 207 -17.54 7.87 0.37
C HIS A 207 -17.11 6.78 1.39
N GLY A 208 -15.84 6.73 1.81
CA GLY A 208 -15.45 5.95 3.00
C GLY A 208 -15.53 4.41 2.90
N GLU A 209 -15.46 3.85 1.70
CA GLU A 209 -15.34 2.40 1.50
C GLU A 209 -14.14 2.09 0.59
N LEU A 210 -13.34 1.10 0.98
CA LEU A 210 -12.52 0.38 0.01
C LEU A 210 -13.44 -0.39 -0.94
N PRO A 211 -13.17 -0.38 -2.26
CA PRO A 211 -13.83 -1.29 -3.18
C PRO A 211 -13.62 -2.76 -2.79
#